data_AF-A0A151AJS5-F1
#
_entry.id   AF-A0A151AJS5-F1
#
_cell.length_a   1.000
_cell.length_b   1.000
_cell.length_c   1.000
_cell.angle_alpha   90.00
_cell.angle_beta   90.00
_cell.angle_gamma   90.00
#
_symmetry.space_group_name_H-M   'P 1'
#
loop_
_entity.id
_entity.type
_entity.pdbx_description
1 polymer ?
#
loop_
_entity_poly.entity_id
_entity_poly.type
_entity_poly.pdbx_seq_one_letter_code
_entity_poly.pdbx_strand_id
1 'polypeptide(L)'
;MSIDTGESEVAETEEALRSKVETWLAKQMPIIQMHGGTSAVRKADPGGETIIELGGGCRGCGVSEITTGNIEAELLQWPEIEEITVRAPDAGESFGIDQPESIMGIDRSEGGRGF
;
A
#
# COMPACT_ATOMS: atom_id res chain seq x y z
N MET A 1 30.66 29.45 18.02
CA MET A 1 29.51 28.89 17.28
C MET A 1 29.86 27.44 16.98
N SER A 2 29.31 26.53 17.76
CA SER A 2 29.55 25.10 17.63
C SER A 2 28.18 24.43 17.58
N ILE A 3 28.10 23.38 16.77
CA ILE A 3 26.96 22.49 16.46
C ILE A 3 26.08 22.93 15.27
N ASP A 4 26.48 22.50 14.07
CA ASP A 4 25.57 21.97 13.03
C ASP A 4 26.44 21.29 11.96
N THR A 5 26.64 19.98 12.07
CA THR A 5 27.35 19.17 11.06
C THR A 5 26.80 17.75 11.12
N GLY A 6 26.46 17.25 12.32
CA GLY A 6 25.81 15.95 12.46
C GLY A 6 24.34 15.90 12.00
N GLU A 7 23.56 16.98 12.13
CA GLU A 7 22.14 17.00 11.71
C GLU A 7 22.01 16.96 10.17
N SER A 8 22.90 17.68 9.48
CA SER A 8 22.91 17.76 8.03
C SER A 8 23.28 16.43 7.36
N GLU A 9 24.25 15.70 7.90
CA GLU A 9 24.64 14.38 7.38
C GLU A 9 23.52 13.34 7.55
N VAL A 10 22.80 13.36 8.67
CA VAL A 10 21.66 12.47 8.88
C VAL A 10 20.52 12.79 7.92
N ALA A 11 20.15 14.07 7.77
CA ALA A 11 19.13 14.50 6.82
C ALA A 11 19.46 14.13 5.36
N GLU A 12 20.74 14.23 4.96
CA GLU A 12 21.18 13.78 3.63
C GLU A 12 21.02 12.26 3.45
N THR A 13 21.31 11.46 4.49
CA THR A 13 21.11 10.00 4.43
C THR A 13 19.63 9.59 4.42
N GLU A 14 18.78 10.28 5.18
CA GLU A 14 17.32 10.07 5.15
C GLU A 14 16.72 10.42 3.79
N GLU A 15 17.16 11.53 3.18
CA GLU A 15 16.68 11.95 1.86
C GLU A 15 17.16 10.99 0.76
N ALA A 16 18.39 10.49 0.87
CA ALA A 16 18.91 9.45 -0.03
C ALA A 16 18.10 8.14 0.07
N LEU A 17 17.79 7.67 1.29
CA LEU A 17 16.97 6.49 1.50
C LEU A 17 15.54 6.69 0.99
N ARG A 18 14.93 7.84 1.30
CA ARG A 18 13.59 8.22 0.81
C ARG A 18 13.53 8.15 -0.72
N SER A 19 14.46 8.82 -1.40
CA SER A 19 14.52 8.87 -2.87
C SER A 19 14.73 7.48 -3.49
N LYS A 20 15.53 6.63 -2.84
CA LYS A 20 15.74 5.24 -3.23
C LYS A 20 14.45 4.41 -3.11
N VAL A 21 13.72 4.55 -2.01
CA VAL A 21 12.43 3.86 -1.78
C VAL A 21 11.38 4.35 -2.78
N GLU A 22 11.27 5.65 -3.02
CA GLU A 22 10.34 6.22 -4.02
C GLU A 22 10.64 5.71 -5.44
N THR A 23 11.92 5.68 -5.81
CA THR A 23 12.36 5.13 -7.10
C THR A 23 12.03 3.65 -7.22
N TRP A 24 12.20 2.87 -6.14
CA TRP A 24 11.85 1.46 -6.12
C TRP A 24 10.34 1.26 -6.26
N LEU A 25 9.53 2.01 -5.50
CA LEU A 25 8.07 1.97 -5.59
C LEU A 25 7.59 2.28 -7.01
N ALA A 26 8.16 3.31 -7.66
CA ALA A 26 7.81 3.65 -9.03
C ALA A 26 8.17 2.54 -10.05
N LYS A 27 9.23 1.77 -9.79
CA LYS A 27 9.71 0.70 -10.68
C LYS A 27 9.01 -0.65 -10.45
N GLN A 28 8.86 -1.06 -9.19
CA GLN A 28 8.31 -2.36 -8.82
C GLN A 28 6.79 -2.33 -8.72
N MET A 29 6.21 -1.16 -8.45
CA MET A 29 4.77 -0.99 -8.28
C MET A 29 4.15 -0.03 -9.31
N PRO A 30 4.44 -0.16 -10.63
CA PRO A 30 3.80 0.69 -11.64
C PRO A 30 2.27 0.50 -11.66
N ILE A 31 1.81 -0.69 -11.24
CA ILE A 31 0.41 -1.06 -11.13
C ILE A 31 -0.33 -0.14 -10.13
N ILE A 32 0.31 0.30 -9.03
CA ILE A 32 -0.34 1.21 -8.06
C ILE A 32 -0.83 2.47 -8.79
N GLN A 33 0.03 3.08 -9.62
CA GLN A 33 -0.35 4.28 -10.38
C GLN A 33 -1.34 3.97 -11.50
N MET A 34 -1.22 2.82 -12.17
CA MET A 34 -2.15 2.41 -13.24
C MET A 34 -3.59 2.16 -12.74
N HIS A 35 -3.75 1.78 -11.47
CA HIS A 35 -5.04 1.60 -10.83
C HIS A 35 -5.53 2.86 -10.09
N GLY A 36 -4.89 4.01 -10.31
CA GLY A 36 -5.26 5.29 -9.70
C GLY A 36 -4.87 5.41 -8.23
N GLY A 37 -3.98 4.54 -7.74
CA GLY A 37 -3.36 4.63 -6.43
C GLY A 37 -2.20 5.63 -6.38
N THR A 38 -1.90 6.11 -5.18
CA THR A 38 -0.72 6.95 -4.89
C THR A 38 0.10 6.30 -3.80
N SER A 39 1.40 6.58 -3.77
CA SER A 39 2.29 6.20 -2.67
C SER A 39 3.13 7.41 -2.25
N ALA A 40 3.38 7.52 -0.95
CA ALA A 40 4.22 8.57 -0.38
C ALA A 40 5.06 7.99 0.77
N VAL A 41 6.37 8.26 0.75
CA VAL A 41 7.24 7.91 1.88
C VAL A 41 7.13 9.01 2.92
N ARG A 42 6.61 8.67 4.10
CA ARG A 42 6.41 9.63 5.20
C ARG A 42 7.66 9.80 6.06
N LYS A 43 8.39 8.70 6.23
CA LYS A 43 9.55 8.61 7.10
C LYS A 43 10.49 7.56 6.52
N ALA A 44 11.79 7.81 6.57
CA ALA A 44 12.81 6.94 6.00
C ALA A 44 14.09 7.13 6.82
N ASP A 45 14.17 6.40 7.93
CA ASP A 45 15.30 6.49 8.86
C ASP A 45 16.26 5.33 8.59
N PRO A 46 17.50 5.61 8.12
CA PRO A 46 18.49 4.57 7.88
C PRO A 46 18.94 3.94 9.20
N GLY A 47 18.80 2.61 9.30
CA GLY A 47 19.01 1.88 10.55
C GLY A 47 17.87 2.05 11.55
N GLY A 48 16.67 2.38 11.06
CA GLY A 48 15.48 2.56 11.90
C GLY A 48 14.20 2.19 11.18
N GLU A 49 13.17 3.01 11.40
CA GLU A 49 11.81 2.80 10.90
C GLU A 49 11.58 3.55 9.58
N THR A 50 11.02 2.84 8.59
CA THR A 50 10.50 3.43 7.35
C THR A 50 8.98 3.34 7.31
N ILE A 51 8.31 4.47 7.04
CA ILE A 51 6.84 4.55 6.97
C ILE A 51 6.41 4.95 5.57
N ILE A 52 5.58 4.12 4.94
CA ILE A 52 5.03 4.36 3.61
C ILE A 52 3.52 4.46 3.73
N GLU A 53 2.93 5.46 3.08
CA GLU A 53 1.48 5.60 2.97
C GLU A 53 1.04 5.41 1.53
N LEU A 54 0.11 4.49 1.34
CA LEU A 54 -0.61 4.30 0.09
C LEU A 54 -1.91 5.11 0.11
N GLY A 55 -2.41 5.49 -1.06
CA GLY A 55 -3.59 6.33 -1.22
C GLY A 55 -4.29 6.09 -2.55
N GLY A 56 -5.33 6.89 -2.84
CA GLY A 56 -6.09 6.80 -4.09
C GLY A 56 -6.84 5.47 -4.25
N GLY A 57 -6.68 4.84 -5.41
CA GLY A 57 -7.31 3.57 -5.79
C GLY A 57 -6.95 2.35 -4.92
N CYS A 58 -5.97 2.48 -4.02
CA CYS A 58 -5.71 1.47 -2.98
C CYS A 58 -6.81 1.43 -1.90
N ARG A 59 -7.55 2.53 -1.70
CA ARG A 59 -8.70 2.59 -0.78
C ARG A 59 -9.81 1.68 -1.31
N GLY A 60 -10.27 0.71 -0.52
CA GLY A 60 -11.35 -0.16 -0.97
C GLY A 60 -10.90 -1.40 -1.75
N CYS A 61 -9.59 -1.58 -1.99
CA CYS A 61 -9.08 -2.67 -2.81
C CYS A 61 -8.77 -3.90 -1.93
N GLY A 62 -9.50 -5.00 -2.09
CA GLY A 62 -9.30 -6.25 -1.33
C GLY A 62 -7.94 -6.95 -1.56
N VAL A 63 -7.07 -6.39 -2.41
CA VAL A 63 -5.69 -6.85 -2.62
C VAL A 63 -4.65 -5.88 -2.06
N SER A 64 -5.09 -4.81 -1.37
CA SER A 64 -4.21 -3.83 -0.72
C SER A 64 -3.36 -4.47 0.40
N GLU A 65 -3.89 -5.43 1.14
CA GLU A 65 -3.16 -6.19 2.17
C GLU A 65 -2.02 -7.03 1.57
N ILE A 66 -2.27 -7.69 0.44
CA ILE A 66 -1.23 -8.45 -0.28
C ILE A 66 -0.16 -7.50 -0.80
N THR A 67 -0.58 -6.36 -1.34
CA THR A 67 0.31 -5.35 -1.89
C THR A 67 1.21 -4.74 -0.82
N THR A 68 0.64 -4.34 0.32
CA THR A 68 1.37 -3.79 1.47
C THR A 68 2.35 -4.83 2.02
N GLY A 69 1.93 -6.07 2.25
CA GLY A 69 2.80 -7.14 2.72
C GLY A 69 3.97 -7.46 1.78
N ASN A 70 3.75 -7.42 0.45
CA ASN A 70 4.84 -7.59 -0.51
C ASN A 70 5.85 -6.43 -0.45
N ILE A 71 5.39 -5.20 -0.29
CA ILE A 71 6.26 -4.03 -0.15
C ILE A 71 7.11 -4.17 1.13
N GLU A 72 6.47 -4.55 2.23
CA GLU A 72 7.16 -4.79 3.51
C GLU A 72 8.24 -5.88 3.38
N ALA A 73 7.88 -7.04 2.83
CA ALA A 73 8.81 -8.16 2.68
C ALA A 73 10.01 -7.84 1.78
N GLU A 74 9.84 -7.01 0.75
CA GLU A 74 10.93 -6.62 -0.15
C GLU A 74 11.85 -5.58 0.48
N LEU A 75 11.29 -4.58 1.16
CA LEU A 75 12.09 -3.52 1.78
C LEU A 75 12.79 -3.98 3.06
N LEU A 76 12.24 -4.95 3.80
CA LEU A 76 12.90 -5.55 4.96
C LEU A 76 14.18 -6.34 4.58
N GLN A 77 14.38 -6.65 3.30
CA GLN A 77 15.64 -7.26 2.82
C GLN A 77 16.78 -6.24 2.72
N TRP A 78 16.50 -4.93 2.83
CA TRP A 78 17.51 -3.90 2.71
C TRP A 78 18.24 -3.73 4.05
N PRO A 79 19.58 -3.73 4.06
CA PRO A 79 20.35 -3.63 5.31
C PRO A 79 20.20 -2.27 6.01
N GLU A 80 19.63 -1.29 5.31
CA GLU A 80 19.40 0.07 5.79
C GLU A 80 18.05 0.22 6.53
N ILE A 81 17.20 -0.81 6.52
CA ILE A 81 15.84 -0.77 7.09
C ILE A 81 15.74 -1.84 8.16
N GLU A 82 15.47 -1.44 9.40
CA GLU A 82 15.24 -2.38 10.51
C GLU A 82 13.75 -2.68 10.71
N GLU A 83 12.92 -1.65 10.55
CA GLU A 83 11.48 -1.76 10.71
C GLU A 83 10.77 -1.05 9.55
N ILE A 84 9.68 -1.65 9.08
CA ILE A 84 8.85 -1.05 8.04
C ILE A 84 7.37 -1.13 8.40
N THR A 85 6.66 -0.03 8.13
CA THR A 85 5.21 0.05 8.26
C THR A 85 4.64 0.61 6.96
N VAL A 86 3.80 -0.18 6.27
CA VAL A 86 3.06 0.31 5.09
C VAL A 86 1.59 0.46 5.45
N ARG A 87 1.08 1.69 5.35
CA ARG A 87 -0.33 2.00 5.65
C ARG A 87 -1.08 2.18 4.34
N ALA A 88 -2.05 1.31 4.07
CA ALA A 88 -3.07 1.56 3.08
C ALA A 88 -4.36 2.02 3.79
N PRO A 89 -5.12 3.00 3.25
CA PRO A 89 -6.44 3.28 3.76
C PRO A 89 -7.29 2.03 3.59
N ASP A 90 -7.76 1.48 4.70
CA ASP A 90 -8.62 0.32 4.68
C ASP A 90 -9.77 0.52 3.69
N ALA A 91 -10.00 -0.51 2.88
CA ALA A 91 -11.35 -0.81 2.46
C ALA A 91 -12.14 -1.02 3.76
N GLY A 92 -12.86 -0.01 4.24
CA GLY A 92 -13.70 -0.18 5.42
C GLY A 92 -14.45 -1.50 5.29
N GLU A 93 -14.15 -2.44 6.21
CA GLU A 93 -14.84 -3.71 6.36
C GLU A 93 -15.01 -4.52 5.04
N SER A 94 -13.97 -5.25 4.64
CA SER A 94 -14.13 -6.32 3.64
C SER A 94 -13.69 -7.69 4.16
N PHE A 95 -13.89 -7.93 5.46
CA PHE A 95 -14.11 -9.27 6.00
C PHE A 95 -15.53 -9.38 6.59
N GLY A 96 -16.51 -8.80 5.88
CA GLY A 96 -17.91 -9.18 6.02
C GLY A 96 -18.19 -10.35 5.08
N ILE A 97 -17.98 -11.57 5.58
CA ILE A 97 -18.53 -12.78 4.98
C ILE A 97 -20.04 -12.72 5.22
N ASP A 98 -20.73 -11.83 4.50
CA ASP A 98 -22.17 -11.83 4.34
C ASP A 98 -22.45 -11.85 2.85
N GLN A 99 -22.30 -13.05 2.28
CA GLN A 99 -23.11 -13.48 1.15
C GLN A 99 -24.33 -14.28 1.67
N PRO A 100 -25.33 -13.70 2.36
CA PRO A 100 -26.70 -14.01 2.06
C PRO A 100 -27.02 -13.11 0.85
N GLU A 101 -26.97 -13.55 -0.39
CA GLU A 101 -27.80 -14.61 -0.89
C GLU A 101 -27.25 -15.03 -2.26
N SER A 102 -26.43 -16.09 -2.29
CA SER A 102 -26.59 -17.09 -3.36
C SER A 102 -27.54 -18.17 -2.86
N ILE A 103 -28.73 -17.76 -2.39
CA ILE A 103 -29.86 -18.67 -2.47
C ILE A 103 -30.23 -18.67 -3.95
N MET A 104 -30.20 -19.86 -4.53
CA MET A 104 -30.68 -20.17 -5.85
C MET A 104 -32.09 -19.56 -6.00
N GLY A 105 -32.16 -18.37 -6.60
CA GLY A 105 -33.38 -17.69 -7.02
C GLY A 105 -34.01 -18.42 -8.20
N ILE A 106 -34.41 -19.67 -7.96
CA ILE A 106 -35.50 -20.31 -8.67
C ILE A 106 -36.78 -19.55 -8.34
N ASP A 107 -37.02 -18.48 -9.08
CA ASP A 107 -38.38 -18.05 -9.37
C ASP A 107 -38.51 -17.76 -10.86
N ARG A 108 -38.75 -18.84 -11.61
CA ARG A 108 -39.19 -18.83 -13.01
C ARG A 108 -40.67 -18.45 -13.08
N SER A 109 -41.02 -17.27 -12.56
CA SER A 109 -42.36 -16.72 -12.79
C SER A 109 -42.39 -15.94 -14.10
N GLU A 110 -43.20 -16.46 -15.03
CA GLU A 110 -44.01 -15.68 -15.97
C GLU A 110 -43.27 -14.94 -17.11
N GLY A 111 -42.86 -15.70 -18.14
CA GLY A 111 -42.56 -15.19 -19.48
C GLY A 111 -43.37 -15.95 -20.53
N GLY A 112 -44.58 -15.44 -20.81
CA GLY A 112 -45.64 -16.10 -21.57
C GLY A 112 -45.25 -16.67 -22.93
N ARG A 113 -45.68 -17.91 -23.18
CA ARG A 113 -45.74 -18.49 -24.53
C ARG A 113 -46.97 -17.89 -25.22
N GLY A 114 -46.73 -16.96 -26.14
CA GLY A 114 -47.71 -16.53 -27.12
C GLY A 114 -48.03 -17.70 -28.07
N PHE A 115 -49.32 -17.83 -28.36
CA PHE A 115 -49.92 -18.76 -29.31
C PHE A 115 -49.52 -18.47 -30.76
#